data_AF-A0A9D5Q1T6-F1
#
_entry.id   AF-A0A9D5Q1T6-F1
#
_cell.length_a   1.000
_cell.length_b   1.000
_cell.length_c   1.000
_cell.angle_alpha   90.00
_cell.angle_beta   90.00
_cell.angle_gamma   90.00
#
_symmetry.space_group_name_H-M   'P 1'
#
loop_
_entity.id
_entity.type
_entity.pdbx_description
1 polymer ?
#
loop_
_entity_poly.entity_id
_entity_poly.type
_entity_poly.pdbx_seq_one_letter_code
_entity_poly.pdbx_strand_id
1 'polypeptide(L)'
;MQENLKKILKEDFKITANRNQLKEISRLLFEIESNSATACREALEKLKKRPFFQKRSGKDNFFYLRDTLIKLRFPRSAQKNIPIPLKNIFLPEIRNPLTAITRPPKPFKPLKIFIEEGLKNHPLTLKLKNKFPSAELFRKKYYAEYLSRKKFSISELKKPFIFLIKERQDFIKHCPCTKYHLGCGYWIFNLGFGCPFDCSYCYLQQYSNFPGLILPANIEDFFEEFDAFYHKIQRPIRIGTGEFCDSLALDEITGYSVKLVNFFRRKNVLFELKTKSDEIKNLTAIQASPNIIISWSVNPQKIIETEELCCASVKERINCAKILQKHGYTIALHFDPVIHLPGWKNLYRQTIKSIYEKLCPPLAWISIGTLRSNRELKIINELRFPRSSIFHGELLMAEDRKLRYPEFLRIEIYKHIVDTIKSYDKKTPIYLCMEKTDIWKEVKGLVPFYDIEGSLINANKHLLP
;
A
#
# COMPACT_ATOMS: atom_id res chain seq x y z
N MET A 1 -2.70 23.84 -23.91
CA MET A 1 -3.90 23.36 -23.17
C MET A 1 -4.68 24.51 -22.50
N GLN A 2 -4.07 25.32 -21.65
CA GLN A 2 -4.79 26.38 -20.90
C GLN A 2 -5.36 27.50 -21.79
N GLU A 3 -4.65 27.94 -22.82
CA GLU A 3 -5.16 28.96 -23.76
C GLU A 3 -6.37 28.45 -24.57
N ASN A 4 -6.31 27.20 -25.04
CA ASN A 4 -7.42 26.55 -25.72
C ASN A 4 -8.65 26.41 -24.79
N LEU A 5 -8.44 25.95 -23.55
CA LEU A 5 -9.52 25.85 -22.56
C LEU A 5 -10.12 27.23 -22.25
N LYS A 6 -9.31 28.28 -22.14
CA LYS A 6 -9.78 29.65 -21.91
C LYS A 6 -10.65 30.15 -23.08
N LYS A 7 -10.28 29.82 -24.32
CA LYS A 7 -11.07 30.12 -25.51
C LYS A 7 -12.42 29.39 -25.48
N ILE A 8 -12.41 28.07 -25.25
CA ILE A 8 -13.62 27.24 -25.12
C ILE A 8 -14.56 27.79 -24.04
N LEU A 9 -14.04 28.10 -22.84
CA LEU A 9 -14.84 28.65 -21.75
C LEU A 9 -15.50 29.99 -22.11
N LYS A 10 -14.81 30.85 -22.85
CA LYS A 10 -15.35 32.14 -23.29
C LYS A 10 -16.40 31.99 -24.39
N GLU A 11 -16.13 31.14 -25.39
CA GLU A 11 -16.97 30.98 -26.58
C GLU A 11 -18.23 30.17 -26.28
N ASP A 12 -18.05 28.97 -25.71
CA ASP A 12 -19.11 27.97 -25.53
C ASP A 12 -19.89 28.18 -24.22
N PHE A 13 -19.23 28.69 -23.17
CA PHE A 13 -19.81 28.77 -21.81
C PHE A 13 -20.02 30.21 -21.31
N LYS A 14 -19.56 31.22 -22.06
CA LYS A 14 -19.59 32.65 -21.68
C LYS A 14 -18.93 32.91 -20.31
N ILE A 15 -17.84 32.20 -20.01
CA ILE A 15 -17.08 32.30 -18.75
C ILE A 15 -15.73 33.00 -19.03
N THR A 16 -15.49 34.12 -18.34
CA THR A 16 -14.16 34.75 -18.25
C THR A 16 -13.46 34.24 -16.99
N ALA A 17 -12.76 33.11 -17.11
CA ALA A 17 -12.13 32.44 -15.96
C ALA A 17 -10.78 33.09 -15.58
N ASN A 18 -10.58 33.31 -14.27
CA ASN A 18 -9.27 33.66 -13.72
C ASN A 18 -8.35 32.43 -13.65
N ARG A 19 -7.08 32.63 -13.24
CA ARG A 19 -6.08 31.56 -13.18
C ARG A 19 -6.49 30.37 -12.28
N ASN A 20 -7.12 30.62 -11.14
CA ASN A 20 -7.55 29.56 -10.22
C ASN A 20 -8.74 28.77 -10.78
N GLN A 21 -9.71 29.47 -11.37
CA GLN A 21 -10.84 28.86 -12.05
C GLN A 21 -10.41 27.99 -13.23
N LEU A 22 -9.44 28.45 -14.02
CA LEU A 22 -8.86 27.65 -15.11
C LEU A 22 -8.14 26.39 -14.59
N LYS A 23 -7.37 26.50 -13.50
CA LYS A 23 -6.71 25.35 -12.88
C LYS A 23 -7.73 24.32 -12.39
N GLU A 24 -8.79 24.77 -11.73
CA GLU A 24 -9.86 23.91 -11.22
C GLU A 24 -10.58 23.13 -12.34
N ILE A 25 -11.07 23.83 -13.36
CA ILE A 25 -11.77 23.20 -14.49
C ILE A 25 -10.84 22.26 -15.27
N SER A 26 -9.61 22.71 -15.55
CA SER A 26 -8.62 21.87 -16.24
C SER A 26 -8.33 20.59 -15.46
N ARG A 27 -8.27 20.68 -14.12
CA ARG A 27 -8.00 19.53 -13.27
C ARG A 27 -9.16 18.55 -13.22
N LEU A 28 -10.40 19.04 -13.12
CA LEU A 28 -11.59 18.20 -13.18
C LEU A 28 -11.68 17.46 -14.52
N LEU A 29 -11.50 18.17 -15.64
CA LEU A 29 -11.54 17.58 -16.97
C LEU A 29 -10.48 16.48 -17.15
N PHE A 30 -9.24 16.74 -16.71
CA PHE A 30 -8.15 15.78 -16.76
C PHE A 30 -8.49 14.47 -16.03
N GLU A 31 -9.04 14.55 -14.82
CA GLU A 31 -9.38 13.35 -14.04
C GLU A 31 -10.65 12.64 -14.51
N ILE A 32 -11.57 13.34 -15.19
CA ILE A 32 -12.73 12.71 -15.83
C ILE A 32 -12.27 11.96 -17.07
N GLU A 33 -11.43 12.59 -17.90
CA GLU A 33 -10.91 12.01 -19.14
C GLU A 33 -10.06 10.77 -18.89
N SER A 34 -9.23 10.78 -17.84
CA SER A 34 -8.39 9.63 -17.46
C SER A 34 -9.20 8.40 -17.02
N ASN A 35 -10.43 8.59 -16.54
CA ASN A 35 -11.35 7.50 -16.22
C ASN A 35 -12.24 7.10 -17.41
N SER A 36 -12.72 8.09 -18.17
CA SER A 36 -13.57 7.89 -19.35
C SER A 36 -13.57 9.13 -20.26
N ALA A 37 -12.78 9.06 -21.33
CA ALA A 37 -12.74 10.10 -22.36
C ALA A 37 -14.11 10.30 -23.05
N THR A 38 -14.90 9.23 -23.21
CA THR A 38 -16.25 9.29 -23.77
C THR A 38 -17.20 10.05 -22.84
N ALA A 39 -17.20 9.74 -21.54
CA ALA A 39 -18.04 10.45 -20.57
C ALA A 39 -17.66 11.93 -20.46
N CYS A 40 -16.37 12.25 -20.55
CA CYS A 40 -15.89 13.64 -20.59
C CYS A 40 -16.47 14.40 -21.80
N ARG A 41 -16.37 13.81 -23.00
CA ARG A 41 -16.90 14.40 -24.24
C ARG A 41 -18.42 14.56 -24.19
N GLU A 42 -19.15 13.52 -23.83
CA GLU A 42 -20.62 13.57 -23.72
C GLU A 42 -21.09 14.61 -22.71
N ALA A 43 -20.39 14.75 -21.58
CA ALA A 43 -20.68 15.76 -20.58
C ALA A 43 -20.52 17.18 -21.12
N LEU A 44 -19.39 17.45 -21.78
CA LEU A 44 -19.13 18.75 -22.39
C LEU A 44 -20.19 19.08 -23.45
N GLU A 45 -20.56 18.11 -24.29
CA GLU A 45 -21.60 18.29 -25.30
C GLU A 45 -23.00 18.51 -24.69
N LYS A 46 -23.37 17.78 -23.64
CA LYS A 46 -24.63 18.01 -22.90
C LYS A 46 -24.67 19.39 -22.26
N LEU A 47 -23.53 19.86 -21.75
CA LEU A 47 -23.43 21.18 -21.15
C LEU A 47 -23.58 22.31 -22.17
N LYS A 48 -22.98 22.18 -23.37
CA LYS A 48 -23.12 23.15 -24.47
C LYS A 48 -24.57 23.35 -24.91
N LYS A 49 -25.40 22.31 -24.82
CA LYS A 49 -26.80 22.32 -25.29
C LYS A 49 -27.81 22.94 -24.32
N ARG A 50 -27.42 23.27 -23.08
CA ARG A 50 -28.34 23.88 -22.11
C ARG A 50 -28.32 25.41 -22.22
N PRO A 51 -29.48 26.09 -22.10
CA PRO A 51 -29.51 27.54 -22.06
C PRO A 51 -28.78 28.03 -20.80
N PHE A 52 -27.59 28.59 -20.98
CA PHE A 52 -26.83 29.24 -19.90
C PHE A 52 -27.59 30.49 -19.45
N PHE A 53 -27.60 30.74 -18.13
CA PHE A 53 -28.36 31.84 -17.54
C PHE A 53 -27.90 33.18 -18.15
N GLN A 54 -28.82 33.89 -18.80
CA GLN A 54 -28.56 35.22 -19.39
C GLN A 54 -28.44 36.35 -18.34
N LYS A 55 -28.47 36.06 -17.03
CA LYS A 55 -28.40 37.10 -15.99
C LYS A 55 -26.96 37.40 -15.54
N ARG A 56 -26.42 38.48 -16.12
CA ARG A 56 -25.47 39.51 -15.62
C ARG A 56 -24.22 39.16 -14.78
N SER A 57 -23.89 37.91 -14.46
CA SER A 57 -22.52 37.61 -14.00
C SER A 57 -22.10 36.20 -14.40
N GLY A 58 -21.01 36.05 -15.16
CA GLY A 58 -20.45 34.74 -15.52
C GLY A 58 -20.04 33.86 -14.32
N LYS A 59 -20.20 34.35 -13.08
CA LYS A 59 -20.07 33.58 -11.84
C LYS A 59 -21.10 32.43 -11.81
N ASP A 60 -22.35 32.67 -12.20
CA ASP A 60 -23.40 31.65 -12.15
C ASP A 60 -23.12 30.50 -13.13
N ASN A 61 -22.63 30.82 -14.33
CA ASN A 61 -22.23 29.82 -15.33
C ASN A 61 -20.98 29.04 -14.92
N PHE A 62 -20.00 29.69 -14.28
CA PHE A 62 -18.81 29.00 -13.77
C PHE A 62 -19.17 27.99 -12.69
N PHE A 63 -19.97 28.39 -11.69
CA PHE A 63 -20.37 27.49 -10.62
C PHE A 63 -21.22 26.33 -11.15
N TYR A 64 -22.12 26.60 -12.09
CA TYR A 64 -22.90 25.55 -12.75
C TYR A 64 -22.01 24.52 -13.49
N LEU A 65 -21.04 24.99 -14.28
CA LEU A 65 -20.08 24.13 -14.97
C LEU A 65 -19.25 23.31 -13.97
N ARG A 66 -18.66 23.98 -12.97
CA ARG A 66 -17.85 23.33 -11.93
C ARG A 66 -18.64 22.25 -11.22
N ASP A 67 -19.86 22.55 -10.75
CA ASP A 67 -20.67 21.62 -9.99
C ASP A 67 -21.12 20.42 -10.85
N THR A 68 -21.33 20.64 -12.15
CA THR A 68 -21.59 19.56 -13.11
C THR A 68 -20.35 18.67 -13.30
N LEU A 69 -19.17 19.25 -13.47
CA LEU A 69 -17.93 18.50 -13.59
C LEU A 69 -17.61 17.72 -12.30
N ILE A 70 -17.91 18.27 -11.13
CA ILE A 70 -17.80 17.54 -9.85
C ILE A 70 -18.72 16.33 -9.83
N LYS A 71 -19.99 16.48 -10.24
CA LYS A 71 -20.91 15.32 -10.32
C LYS A 71 -20.43 14.24 -11.27
N LEU A 72 -19.78 14.61 -12.38
CA LEU A 72 -19.20 13.68 -13.34
C LEU A 72 -17.93 13.01 -12.82
N ARG A 73 -17.13 13.76 -12.05
CA ARG A 73 -15.93 13.26 -11.40
C ARG A 73 -16.23 12.30 -10.25
N PHE A 74 -17.40 12.48 -9.60
CA PHE A 74 -17.88 11.68 -8.47
C PHE A 74 -19.27 11.07 -8.74
N PRO A 75 -19.40 10.20 -9.75
CA PRO A 75 -20.70 9.75 -10.26
C PRO A 75 -21.55 8.95 -9.27
N ARG A 76 -20.95 8.12 -8.41
CA ARG A 76 -21.63 7.34 -7.36
C ARG A 76 -22.15 8.23 -6.25
N SER A 77 -21.33 9.18 -5.80
CA SER A 77 -21.75 10.18 -4.82
C SER A 77 -22.90 11.03 -5.37
N ALA A 78 -22.81 11.46 -6.64
CA ALA A 78 -23.87 12.18 -7.32
C ALA A 78 -25.17 11.35 -7.47
N GLN A 79 -25.06 10.08 -7.87
CA GLN A 79 -26.22 9.18 -8.01
C GLN A 79 -26.97 8.96 -6.69
N LYS A 80 -26.25 8.97 -5.57
CA LYS A 80 -26.82 8.83 -4.23
C LYS A 80 -27.25 10.15 -3.59
N ASN A 81 -27.16 11.26 -4.31
CA ASN A 81 -27.42 12.61 -3.80
C ASN A 81 -26.58 12.94 -2.53
N ILE A 82 -25.37 12.39 -2.44
CA ILE A 82 -24.47 12.65 -1.31
C ILE A 82 -23.72 13.96 -1.58
N PRO A 83 -23.72 14.92 -0.64
CA PRO A 83 -22.98 16.16 -0.80
C PRO A 83 -21.49 15.91 -0.99
N ILE A 84 -20.87 16.64 -1.91
CA ILE A 84 -19.41 16.60 -2.15
C ILE A 84 -18.84 17.99 -1.83
N PRO A 85 -18.42 18.24 -0.57
CA PRO A 85 -17.90 19.54 -0.20
C PRO A 85 -16.61 19.85 -0.97
N LEU A 86 -16.53 21.02 -1.60
CA LEU A 86 -15.35 21.47 -2.35
C LEU A 86 -14.06 21.41 -1.52
N LYS A 87 -14.14 21.74 -0.22
CA LYS A 87 -13.00 21.68 0.72
C LYS A 87 -12.42 20.27 0.87
N ASN A 88 -13.19 19.23 0.53
CA ASN A 88 -12.79 17.84 0.59
C ASN A 88 -12.22 17.34 -0.75
N ILE A 89 -12.34 18.09 -1.84
CA ILE A 89 -11.81 17.70 -3.15
C ILE A 89 -10.36 18.17 -3.26
N PHE A 90 -9.44 17.25 -3.54
CA PHE A 90 -8.02 17.60 -3.75
C PHE A 90 -7.71 17.71 -5.24
N LEU A 91 -7.58 18.96 -5.72
CA LEU A 91 -7.30 19.33 -7.11
C LEU A 91 -5.90 19.96 -7.25
N PRO A 92 -4.81 19.16 -7.23
CA PRO A 92 -3.47 19.70 -7.41
C PRO A 92 -3.24 20.17 -8.86
N GLU A 93 -2.27 21.06 -9.05
CA GLU A 93 -1.83 21.47 -10.38
C GLU A 93 -1.36 20.27 -11.20
N ILE A 94 -1.81 20.19 -12.46
CA ILE A 94 -1.37 19.16 -13.39
C ILE A 94 0.10 19.41 -13.74
N ARG A 95 0.94 18.39 -13.55
CA ARG A 95 2.35 18.42 -13.89
C ARG A 95 2.64 17.40 -14.97
N ASN A 96 3.60 17.69 -15.84
CA ASN A 96 4.05 16.72 -16.82
C ASN A 96 4.68 15.52 -16.11
N PRO A 97 4.35 14.29 -16.53
CA PRO A 97 5.04 13.10 -16.04
C PRO A 97 6.55 13.21 -16.23
N LEU A 98 7.30 12.56 -15.34
CA LEU A 98 8.77 12.53 -15.44
C LEU A 98 9.18 11.76 -16.69
N THR A 99 10.04 12.36 -17.51
CA THR A 99 10.53 11.78 -18.79
C THR A 99 11.52 10.64 -18.58
N ALA A 100 12.29 10.69 -17.49
CA ALA A 100 13.22 9.63 -17.07
C ALA A 100 12.86 9.18 -15.65
N ILE A 101 12.32 7.97 -15.52
CA ILE A 101 11.98 7.37 -14.23
C ILE A 101 12.85 6.13 -14.02
N THR A 102 13.64 6.14 -12.94
CA THR A 102 14.38 4.93 -12.55
C THR A 102 13.39 3.91 -11.98
N ARG A 103 13.44 2.68 -12.50
CA ARG A 103 12.70 1.53 -11.97
C ARG A 103 13.69 0.51 -11.41
N PRO A 104 13.35 -0.18 -10.31
CA PRO A 104 14.14 -1.33 -9.88
C PRO A 104 14.02 -2.45 -10.92
N PRO A 105 15.11 -3.16 -11.25
CA PRO A 105 15.04 -4.32 -12.14
C PRO A 105 14.29 -5.48 -11.47
N LYS A 106 13.70 -6.39 -12.28
CA LYS A 106 13.16 -7.68 -11.85
C LYS A 106 13.93 -8.80 -12.58
N PRO A 107 14.69 -9.68 -11.89
CA PRO A 107 14.95 -9.68 -10.45
C PRO A 107 15.76 -8.46 -10.01
N PHE A 108 15.67 -8.12 -8.72
CA PHE A 108 16.37 -6.97 -8.17
C PHE A 108 17.89 -7.16 -8.25
N LYS A 109 18.58 -6.12 -8.74
CA LYS A 109 20.04 -6.06 -8.87
C LYS A 109 20.50 -4.67 -8.46
N PRO A 110 21.33 -4.55 -7.40
CA PRO A 110 21.82 -3.25 -6.98
C PRO A 110 22.86 -2.70 -7.96
N LEU A 111 22.80 -1.39 -8.20
CA LEU A 111 23.87 -0.65 -8.89
C LEU A 111 25.00 -0.28 -7.93
N LYS A 112 24.66 0.10 -6.69
CA LYS A 112 25.60 0.52 -5.66
C LYS A 112 25.27 -0.16 -4.33
N ILE A 113 26.30 -0.60 -3.63
CA ILE A 113 26.20 -1.15 -2.28
C ILE A 113 27.09 -0.32 -1.36
N PHE A 114 26.45 0.38 -0.43
CA PHE A 114 27.10 1.14 0.63
C PHE A 114 27.18 0.25 1.88
N ILE A 115 28.37 0.11 2.45
CA ILE A 115 28.66 -0.76 3.58
C ILE A 115 29.22 0.09 4.71
N GLU A 116 28.61 0.02 5.89
CA GLU A 116 29.21 0.62 7.09
C GLU A 116 30.56 -0.03 7.42
N GLU A 117 31.55 0.77 7.84
CA GLU A 117 32.93 0.31 8.04
C GLU A 117 33.05 -0.92 8.94
N GLY A 118 32.29 -0.95 10.04
CA GLY A 118 32.24 -2.08 10.98
C GLY A 118 31.70 -3.39 10.40
N LEU A 119 31.12 -3.36 9.20
CA LEU A 119 30.52 -4.52 8.54
C LEU A 119 31.35 -5.05 7.37
N LYS A 120 32.55 -4.53 7.12
CA LYS A 120 33.40 -4.92 5.98
C LYS A 120 33.57 -6.44 5.83
N ASN A 121 33.73 -7.14 6.95
CA ASN A 121 33.95 -8.59 7.02
C ASN A 121 32.70 -9.38 7.46
N HIS A 122 31.56 -8.72 7.60
CA HIS A 122 30.32 -9.37 8.02
C HIS A 122 29.85 -10.40 6.96
N PRO A 123 29.30 -11.56 7.35
CA PRO A 123 28.84 -12.57 6.40
C PRO A 123 27.87 -12.04 5.33
N LEU A 124 26.96 -11.13 5.70
CA LEU A 124 26.03 -10.51 4.75
C LEU A 124 26.74 -9.63 3.72
N THR A 125 27.84 -8.97 4.09
CA THR A 125 28.68 -8.23 3.15
C THR A 125 29.29 -9.15 2.11
N LEU A 126 29.81 -10.31 2.54
CA LEU A 126 30.40 -11.30 1.64
C LEU A 126 29.34 -11.88 0.68
N LYS A 127 28.16 -12.23 1.21
CA LYS A 127 27.02 -12.70 0.38
C LYS A 127 26.63 -11.68 -0.69
N LEU A 128 26.51 -10.41 -0.32
CA LEU A 128 26.16 -9.33 -1.25
C LEU A 128 27.21 -9.14 -2.35
N LYS A 129 28.50 -9.16 -2.00
CA LYS A 129 29.60 -9.07 -2.97
C LYS A 129 29.59 -10.23 -3.95
N ASN A 130 29.39 -11.45 -3.44
CA ASN A 130 29.39 -12.66 -4.27
C ASN A 130 28.16 -12.73 -5.19
N LYS A 131 26.98 -12.33 -4.68
CA LYS A 131 25.73 -12.33 -5.47
C LYS A 131 25.72 -11.20 -6.51
N PHE A 132 26.37 -10.07 -6.23
CA PHE A 132 26.37 -8.88 -7.08
C PHE A 132 27.79 -8.35 -7.34
N PRO A 133 28.63 -9.10 -8.08
CA PRO A 133 30.02 -8.71 -8.33
C PRO A 133 30.14 -7.44 -9.19
N SER A 134 29.10 -7.10 -9.96
CA SER A 134 29.06 -5.91 -10.82
C SER A 134 28.63 -4.63 -10.09
N ALA A 135 28.18 -4.72 -8.83
CA ALA A 135 27.72 -3.56 -8.09
C ALA A 135 28.91 -2.75 -7.55
N GLU A 136 28.88 -1.42 -7.70
CA GLU A 136 29.91 -0.55 -7.14
C GLU A 136 29.84 -0.57 -5.60
N LEU A 137 30.96 -0.83 -4.94
CA LEU A 137 31.04 -0.92 -3.48
C LEU A 137 31.60 0.36 -2.87
N PHE A 138 30.88 0.90 -1.89
CA PHE A 138 31.29 2.09 -1.15
C PHE A 138 31.38 1.77 0.33
N ARG A 139 32.46 2.19 0.99
CA ARG A 139 32.58 2.15 2.45
C ARG A 139 32.27 3.53 3.01
N LYS A 140 31.50 3.57 4.09
CA LYS A 140 31.15 4.79 4.82
C LYS A 140 31.17 4.50 6.31
N LYS A 141 31.53 5.49 7.13
CA LYS A 141 31.40 5.36 8.58
C LYS A 141 29.93 5.15 8.95
N TYR A 142 29.06 6.00 8.39
CA TYR A 142 27.60 5.88 8.48
C TYR A 142 26.95 6.16 7.13
N TYR A 143 25.85 5.46 6.82
CA TYR A 143 25.10 5.72 5.59
C TYR A 143 24.53 7.16 5.54
N ALA A 144 24.19 7.72 6.71
CA ALA A 144 23.68 9.08 6.85
C ALA A 144 24.65 10.15 6.32
N GLU A 145 25.96 9.92 6.33
CA GLU A 145 26.96 10.84 5.76
C GLU A 145 26.81 10.99 4.24
N TYR A 146 26.42 9.91 3.55
CA TYR A 146 26.15 9.95 2.12
C TYR A 146 24.82 10.66 1.83
N LEU A 147 23.79 10.40 2.66
CA LEU A 147 22.46 10.96 2.47
C LEU A 147 22.39 12.44 2.82
N SER A 148 23.06 12.90 3.87
CA SER A 148 23.00 14.31 4.32
C SER A 148 23.62 15.29 3.31
N ARG A 149 24.55 14.82 2.48
CA ARG A 149 25.26 15.63 1.48
C ARG A 149 24.54 15.70 0.13
N LYS A 150 23.40 15.02 -0.03
CA LYS A 150 22.69 14.93 -1.30
C LYS A 150 21.19 15.15 -1.13
N LYS A 151 20.60 15.92 -2.04
CA LYS A 151 19.15 15.95 -2.22
C LYS A 151 18.80 15.08 -3.41
N PHE A 152 17.82 14.19 -3.23
CA PHE A 152 17.36 13.30 -4.28
C PHE A 152 16.04 13.79 -4.85
N SER A 153 15.95 13.78 -6.17
CA SER A 153 14.69 14.03 -6.87
C SER A 153 13.79 12.79 -6.87
N ILE A 154 12.49 12.97 -7.16
CA ILE A 154 11.50 11.88 -7.19
C ILE A 154 11.89 10.77 -8.18
N SER A 155 12.52 11.10 -9.32
CA SER A 155 12.98 10.14 -10.33
C SER A 155 14.11 9.24 -9.85
N GLU A 156 14.80 9.64 -8.78
CA GLU A 156 15.96 8.93 -8.22
C GLU A 156 15.61 8.02 -7.05
N LEU A 157 14.47 8.23 -6.37
CA LEU A 157 14.10 7.49 -5.15
C LEU A 157 14.00 5.97 -5.32
N LYS A 158 13.93 5.47 -6.55
CA LYS A 158 13.93 4.03 -6.88
C LYS A 158 15.23 3.54 -7.54
N LYS A 159 16.31 4.32 -7.48
CA LYS A 159 17.65 3.81 -7.82
C LYS A 159 17.93 2.56 -6.95
N PRO A 160 18.36 1.44 -7.56
CA PRO A 160 18.54 0.19 -6.84
C PRO A 160 19.86 0.24 -6.06
N PHE A 161 19.87 0.95 -4.94
CA PHE A 161 21.00 0.97 -4.01
C PHE A 161 20.70 0.07 -2.82
N ILE A 162 21.74 -0.48 -2.22
CA ILE A 162 21.68 -1.14 -0.91
C ILE A 162 22.57 -0.35 0.05
N PHE A 163 22.04 -0.07 1.23
CA PHE A 163 22.76 0.44 2.38
C PHE A 163 22.77 -0.66 3.44
N LEU A 164 23.90 -1.33 3.59
CA LEU A 164 24.12 -2.33 4.63
C LEU A 164 24.64 -1.62 5.88
N ILE A 165 23.86 -1.63 6.95
CA ILE A 165 24.09 -0.82 8.15
C ILE A 165 24.13 -1.67 9.41
N LYS A 166 24.75 -1.14 10.48
CA LYS A 166 24.47 -1.60 11.83
C LYS A 166 23.34 -0.72 12.36
N GLU A 167 22.14 -1.26 12.51
CA GLU A 167 21.01 -0.51 13.08
C GLU A 167 21.26 -0.28 14.57
N ARG A 168 20.95 0.93 15.06
CA ARG A 168 21.26 1.35 16.43
C ARG A 168 20.00 1.74 17.21
N GLN A 169 18.88 1.92 16.52
CA GLN A 169 17.64 2.40 17.11
C GLN A 169 16.44 1.78 16.40
N ASP A 170 15.24 2.09 16.88
CA ASP A 170 14.00 1.86 16.13
C ASP A 170 13.68 0.39 15.82
N PHE A 171 14.22 -0.56 16.59
CA PHE A 171 14.06 -2.01 16.42
C PHE A 171 12.58 -2.44 16.48
N ILE A 172 11.84 -1.91 17.46
CA ILE A 172 10.43 -2.25 17.71
C ILE A 172 9.62 -0.97 17.85
N LYS A 173 8.48 -0.90 17.16
CA LYS A 173 7.57 0.25 17.20
C LYS A 173 6.13 -0.20 17.31
N HIS A 174 5.29 0.59 17.96
CA HIS A 174 3.85 0.38 17.84
C HIS A 174 3.37 0.81 16.44
N CYS A 175 2.45 0.07 15.82
CA CYS A 175 1.84 0.49 14.57
C CYS A 175 1.14 1.84 14.79
N PRO A 176 1.45 2.89 14.00
CA PRO A 176 0.92 4.23 14.25
C PRO A 176 -0.60 4.31 14.03
N CYS A 177 -1.22 3.28 13.43
CA CYS A 177 -2.61 3.24 13.02
C CYS A 177 -3.02 4.56 12.33
N THR A 178 -4.31 4.83 12.17
CA THR A 178 -4.75 6.16 11.73
C THR A 178 -5.53 6.81 12.86
N LYS A 179 -5.27 8.09 13.11
CA LYS A 179 -5.98 8.86 14.14
C LYS A 179 -7.50 8.72 13.96
N TYR A 180 -8.23 8.54 15.06
CA TYR A 180 -9.69 8.34 15.10
C TYR A 180 -10.21 7.03 14.48
N HIS A 181 -9.33 6.08 14.15
CA HIS A 181 -9.70 4.76 13.63
C HIS A 181 -9.39 3.67 14.66
N LEU A 182 -10.06 2.52 14.54
CA LEU A 182 -9.85 1.41 15.47
C LEU A 182 -8.41 0.88 15.32
N GLY A 183 -7.67 0.90 16.43
CA GLY A 183 -6.30 0.40 16.48
C GLY A 183 -6.25 -1.12 16.41
N CYS A 184 -5.25 -1.66 15.73
CA CYS A 184 -5.07 -3.11 15.60
C CYS A 184 -3.95 -3.66 16.47
N GLY A 185 -3.55 -2.97 17.56
CA GLY A 185 -2.57 -3.44 18.56
C GLY A 185 -1.20 -3.96 18.07
N TYR A 186 -0.92 -3.84 16.77
CA TYR A 186 0.18 -4.51 16.09
C TYR A 186 1.51 -3.83 16.40
N TRP A 187 2.52 -4.64 16.71
CA TRP A 187 3.89 -4.19 16.84
C TRP A 187 4.66 -4.42 15.55
N ILE A 188 5.54 -3.50 15.22
CA ILE A 188 6.41 -3.54 14.05
C ILE A 188 7.81 -3.93 14.54
N PHE A 189 8.32 -5.04 14.02
CA PHE A 189 9.72 -5.40 14.06
C PHE A 189 10.39 -4.85 12.80
N ASN A 190 11.22 -3.82 12.95
CA ASN A 190 11.62 -2.95 11.86
C ASN A 190 12.86 -3.46 11.11
N LEU A 191 12.71 -4.37 10.16
CA LEU A 191 13.82 -4.99 9.40
C LEU A 191 14.55 -4.07 8.40
N GLY A 192 14.44 -2.76 8.55
CA GLY A 192 15.01 -1.77 7.65
C GLY A 192 13.96 -1.02 6.84
N PHE A 193 14.39 -0.41 5.74
CA PHE A 193 13.58 0.55 5.00
C PHE A 193 13.73 0.39 3.49
N GLY A 194 12.62 0.55 2.77
CA GLY A 194 12.57 0.46 1.32
C GLY A 194 12.14 -0.91 0.83
N CYS A 195 11.82 -1.01 -0.45
CA CYS A 195 11.34 -2.24 -1.07
C CYS A 195 11.86 -2.36 -2.51
N PRO A 196 12.28 -3.56 -2.97
CA PRO A 196 12.71 -3.79 -4.35
C PRO A 196 11.58 -3.68 -5.37
N PHE A 197 10.33 -3.55 -4.92
CA PHE A 197 9.16 -3.36 -5.76
C PHE A 197 8.83 -1.89 -6.02
N ASP A 198 7.96 -1.64 -7.00
CA ASP A 198 7.58 -0.29 -7.40
C ASP A 198 6.07 -0.12 -7.57
N CYS A 199 5.31 -0.46 -6.51
CA CYS A 199 3.86 -0.31 -6.52
C CYS A 199 3.45 1.17 -6.61
N SER A 200 2.51 1.49 -7.50
CA SER A 200 2.05 2.86 -7.79
C SER A 200 1.37 3.54 -6.59
N TYR A 201 0.74 2.74 -5.74
CA TYR A 201 0.05 3.15 -4.52
C TYR A 201 0.92 3.08 -3.25
N CYS A 202 2.21 2.70 -3.37
CA CYS A 202 3.06 2.46 -2.21
C CYS A 202 3.20 3.74 -1.38
N TYR A 203 2.71 3.71 -0.15
CA TYR A 203 2.75 4.86 0.74
C TYR A 203 4.18 5.26 1.13
N LEU A 204 5.15 4.33 1.11
CA LEU A 204 6.56 4.64 1.41
C LEU A 204 7.16 5.67 0.46
N GLN A 205 6.60 5.84 -0.75
CA GLN A 205 7.09 6.84 -1.70
C GLN A 205 7.01 8.28 -1.18
N GLN A 206 6.10 8.56 -0.24
CA GLN A 206 5.99 9.89 0.37
C GLN A 206 6.91 10.06 1.60
N TYR A 207 7.36 8.94 2.19
CA TYR A 207 8.20 8.92 3.39
C TYR A 207 9.68 8.72 3.05
N SER A 208 9.97 8.24 1.84
CA SER A 208 11.32 8.08 1.31
C SER A 208 11.83 9.41 0.76
N ASN A 209 12.97 9.84 1.27
CA ASN A 209 13.74 10.99 0.79
C ASN A 209 15.12 10.58 0.23
N PHE A 210 15.37 9.28 0.09
CA PHE A 210 16.60 8.70 -0.42
C PHE A 210 16.34 7.46 -1.29
N PRO A 211 17.25 7.13 -2.24
CA PRO A 211 17.13 5.94 -3.08
C PRO A 211 17.41 4.63 -2.35
N GLY A 212 16.85 3.53 -2.82
CA GLY A 212 17.32 2.19 -2.47
C GLY A 212 16.78 1.65 -1.15
N LEU A 213 17.53 0.70 -0.58
CA LEU A 213 17.13 -0.17 0.51
C LEU A 213 18.11 -0.08 1.67
N ILE A 214 17.62 0.05 2.90
CA ILE A 214 18.41 -0.08 4.13
C ILE A 214 18.23 -1.50 4.65
N LEU A 215 19.35 -2.22 4.82
CA LEU A 215 19.39 -3.59 5.33
C LEU A 215 20.25 -3.64 6.61
N PRO A 216 19.66 -3.92 7.78
CA PRO A 216 20.41 -4.12 9.02
C PRO A 216 21.21 -5.42 9.03
N ALA A 217 22.51 -5.37 9.30
CA ALA A 217 23.35 -6.56 9.37
C ALA A 217 23.33 -7.26 10.74
N ASN A 218 22.86 -6.57 11.78
CA ASN A 218 22.91 -6.94 13.19
C ASN A 218 21.54 -7.35 13.72
N ILE A 219 20.90 -8.34 13.10
CA ILE A 219 19.58 -8.82 13.52
C ILE A 219 19.58 -9.39 14.94
N GLU A 220 20.74 -9.87 15.39
CA GLU A 220 20.97 -10.34 16.76
C GLU A 220 20.68 -9.25 17.80
N ASP A 221 21.10 -8.00 17.56
CA ASP A 221 20.80 -6.85 18.44
C ASP A 221 19.27 -6.63 18.56
N PHE A 222 18.50 -6.91 17.50
CA PHE A 222 17.03 -6.80 17.55
C PHE A 222 16.40 -7.86 18.47
N PHE A 223 17.04 -9.03 18.60
CA PHE A 223 16.57 -10.11 19.46
C PHE A 223 16.73 -9.74 20.93
N GLU A 224 17.88 -9.17 21.29
CA GLU A 224 18.16 -8.67 22.64
C GLU A 224 17.16 -7.57 23.03
N GLU A 225 16.94 -6.60 22.14
CA GLU A 225 15.96 -5.53 22.34
C GLU A 225 14.53 -6.05 22.43
N PHE A 226 14.19 -7.07 21.63
CA PHE A 226 12.90 -7.74 21.74
C PHE A 226 12.71 -8.40 23.10
N ASP A 227 13.69 -9.13 23.61
CA ASP A 227 13.55 -9.82 24.89
C ASP A 227 13.44 -8.82 26.06
N ALA A 228 14.21 -7.73 26.04
CA ALA A 228 14.08 -6.64 27.01
C ALA A 228 12.72 -5.95 26.95
N PHE A 229 12.20 -5.72 25.74
CA PHE A 229 10.85 -5.17 25.52
C PHE A 229 9.76 -6.12 26.01
N TYR A 230 9.83 -7.40 25.63
CA TYR A 230 8.80 -8.39 25.90
C TYR A 230 8.73 -8.76 27.38
N HIS A 231 9.87 -8.73 28.09
CA HIS A 231 9.94 -8.89 29.54
C HIS A 231 9.09 -7.86 30.31
N LYS A 232 8.85 -6.66 29.73
CA LYS A 232 7.99 -5.63 30.33
C LYS A 232 6.51 -5.82 30.01
N ILE A 233 6.20 -6.45 28.88
CA ILE A 233 4.82 -6.63 28.41
C ILE A 233 4.17 -7.85 29.04
N GLN A 234 4.91 -8.98 29.13
CA GLN A 234 4.48 -10.25 29.74
C GLN A 234 3.07 -10.72 29.36
N ARG A 235 2.63 -10.36 28.17
CA ARG A 235 1.36 -10.80 27.60
C ARG A 235 1.55 -11.13 26.14
N PRO A 236 0.69 -11.99 25.60
CA PRO A 236 0.66 -12.25 24.17
C PRO A 236 0.50 -10.97 23.35
N ILE A 237 1.24 -10.90 22.24
CA ILE A 237 1.20 -9.79 21.28
C ILE A 237 1.28 -10.30 19.84
N ARG A 238 0.67 -9.55 18.91
CA ARG A 238 0.99 -9.64 17.49
C ARG A 238 2.11 -8.66 17.14
N ILE A 239 3.19 -9.21 16.63
CA ILE A 239 4.35 -8.44 16.17
C ILE A 239 4.75 -8.95 14.78
N GLY A 240 5.32 -8.10 13.95
CA GLY A 240 5.91 -8.60 12.73
C GLY A 240 6.45 -7.51 11.86
N THR A 241 6.70 -7.88 10.63
CA THR A 241 7.49 -7.08 9.68
C THR A 241 6.56 -6.62 8.55
N GLY A 242 7.08 -6.02 7.49
CA GLY A 242 6.26 -5.66 6.32
C GLY A 242 5.73 -4.23 6.27
N GLU A 243 6.03 -3.39 7.27
CA GLU A 243 5.64 -1.97 7.27
C GLU A 243 6.59 -1.15 6.37
N PHE A 244 7.87 -1.08 6.74
CA PHE A 244 8.85 -0.22 6.04
C PHE A 244 9.66 -0.94 4.97
N CYS A 245 9.57 -2.27 4.89
CA CYS A 245 10.21 -3.11 3.89
C CYS A 245 9.37 -4.35 3.61
N ASP A 246 9.67 -5.06 2.51
CA ASP A 246 9.08 -6.38 2.24
C ASP A 246 9.93 -7.46 2.92
N SER A 247 9.27 -8.34 3.69
CA SER A 247 9.95 -9.28 4.58
C SER A 247 10.74 -10.37 3.85
N LEU A 248 10.28 -10.77 2.65
CA LEU A 248 10.81 -11.94 1.95
C LEU A 248 11.49 -11.61 0.62
N ALA A 249 11.25 -10.43 0.05
CA ALA A 249 11.74 -10.08 -1.29
C ALA A 249 13.27 -10.13 -1.49
N LEU A 250 14.08 -10.03 -0.41
CA LEU A 250 15.54 -10.19 -0.46
C LEU A 250 16.05 -11.29 0.47
N ASP A 251 15.17 -12.18 0.92
CA ASP A 251 15.48 -13.13 1.97
C ASP A 251 16.48 -14.21 1.52
N GLU A 252 16.55 -14.54 0.22
CA GLU A 252 17.62 -15.39 -0.33
C GLU A 252 19.02 -14.87 0.05
N ILE A 253 19.16 -13.55 0.14
CA ILE A 253 20.43 -12.87 0.43
C ILE A 253 20.59 -12.64 1.94
N THR A 254 19.56 -12.08 2.57
CA THR A 254 19.64 -11.66 3.98
C THR A 254 19.56 -12.86 4.93
N GLY A 255 18.76 -13.87 4.59
CA GLY A 255 18.46 -15.01 5.47
C GLY A 255 17.75 -14.60 6.76
N TYR A 256 17.05 -13.46 6.76
CA TYR A 256 16.35 -12.95 7.94
C TYR A 256 15.25 -13.91 8.39
N SER A 257 14.49 -14.48 7.46
CA SER A 257 13.39 -15.39 7.78
C SER A 257 13.85 -16.56 8.64
N VAL A 258 15.00 -17.16 8.32
CA VAL A 258 15.59 -18.27 9.10
C VAL A 258 15.86 -17.85 10.54
N LYS A 259 16.53 -16.70 10.73
CA LYS A 259 16.86 -16.20 12.07
C LYS A 259 15.59 -15.86 12.85
N LEU A 260 14.64 -15.17 12.22
CA LEU A 260 13.39 -14.73 12.85
C LEU A 260 12.50 -15.91 13.24
N VAL A 261 12.32 -16.88 12.35
CA VAL A 261 11.53 -18.09 12.65
C VAL A 261 12.15 -18.85 13.83
N ASN A 262 13.46 -19.06 13.83
CA ASN A 262 14.14 -19.76 14.91
C ASN A 262 14.04 -19.03 16.25
N PHE A 263 14.13 -17.70 16.24
CA PHE A 263 14.00 -16.88 17.45
C PHE A 263 12.57 -16.87 18.01
N PHE A 264 11.56 -16.66 17.16
CA PHE A 264 10.19 -16.45 17.61
C PHE A 264 9.38 -17.75 17.82
N ARG A 265 9.79 -18.89 17.24
CA ARG A 265 8.95 -20.10 17.24
C ARG A 265 8.59 -20.71 18.61
N ARG A 266 9.31 -20.36 19.67
CA ARG A 266 9.03 -20.81 21.04
C ARG A 266 8.53 -19.69 21.95
N LYS A 267 8.28 -18.50 21.39
CA LYS A 267 7.83 -17.34 22.15
C LYS A 267 6.32 -17.23 22.08
N ASN A 268 5.71 -16.73 23.15
CA ASN A 268 4.27 -16.52 23.26
C ASN A 268 3.81 -15.26 22.48
N VAL A 269 4.16 -15.20 21.20
CA VAL A 269 3.81 -14.11 20.28
C VAL A 269 3.35 -14.67 18.95
N LEU A 270 2.51 -13.92 18.24
CA LEU A 270 2.21 -14.17 16.84
C LEU A 270 3.16 -13.31 16.00
N PHE A 271 4.17 -13.95 15.41
CA PHE A 271 5.19 -13.25 14.62
C PHE A 271 4.87 -13.32 13.13
N GLU A 272 4.71 -12.17 12.48
CA GLU A 272 4.27 -12.08 11.09
C GLU A 272 5.38 -11.64 10.11
N LEU A 273 5.52 -12.39 9.00
CA LEU A 273 6.32 -12.02 7.83
C LEU A 273 5.37 -11.70 6.66
N LYS A 274 5.31 -10.43 6.23
CA LYS A 274 4.43 -9.98 5.12
C LYS A 274 5.20 -9.82 3.83
N THR A 275 4.66 -10.30 2.71
CA THR A 275 5.32 -10.12 1.42
C THR A 275 4.37 -9.93 0.23
N LYS A 276 4.93 -9.40 -0.87
CA LYS A 276 4.38 -9.45 -2.24
C LYS A 276 5.25 -10.29 -3.20
N SER A 277 6.27 -10.96 -2.68
CA SER A 277 7.17 -11.86 -3.40
C SER A 277 6.65 -13.31 -3.43
N ASP A 278 7.32 -14.12 -4.24
CA ASP A 278 7.26 -15.58 -4.30
C ASP A 278 8.48 -16.26 -3.63
N GLU A 279 9.35 -15.48 -2.96
CA GLU A 279 10.59 -15.94 -2.33
C GLU A 279 10.32 -16.71 -1.03
N ILE A 280 10.16 -18.03 -1.13
CA ILE A 280 9.85 -18.90 0.03
C ILE A 280 10.92 -19.96 0.34
N LYS A 281 12.01 -20.00 -0.43
CA LYS A 281 13.01 -21.08 -0.38
C LYS A 281 13.55 -21.34 1.03
N ASN A 282 13.91 -20.29 1.75
CA ASN A 282 14.43 -20.41 3.11
C ASN A 282 13.38 -20.98 4.09
N LEU A 283 12.12 -20.54 3.95
CA LEU A 283 11.03 -21.02 4.80
C LEU A 283 10.72 -22.51 4.56
N THR A 284 10.84 -22.99 3.32
CA THR A 284 10.69 -24.43 3.04
C THR A 284 11.84 -25.29 3.58
N ALA A 285 12.99 -24.69 3.90
CA ALA A 285 14.18 -25.39 4.38
C ALA A 285 14.25 -25.50 5.92
N ILE A 286 13.34 -24.84 6.64
CA ILE A 286 13.33 -24.81 8.11
C ILE A 286 12.00 -25.35 8.63
N GLN A 287 11.99 -25.78 9.88
CA GLN A 287 10.79 -26.33 10.50
C GLN A 287 9.80 -25.20 10.81
N ALA A 288 8.55 -25.35 10.38
CA ALA A 288 7.49 -24.39 10.66
C ALA A 288 7.12 -24.32 12.14
N SER A 289 6.37 -23.29 12.51
CA SER A 289 5.75 -23.17 13.82
C SER A 289 4.40 -22.43 13.71
N PRO A 290 3.35 -22.87 14.42
CA PRO A 290 2.00 -22.28 14.29
C PRO A 290 1.91 -20.81 14.69
N ASN A 291 2.82 -20.33 15.54
CA ASN A 291 2.88 -18.93 15.97
C ASN A 291 3.63 -18.03 14.98
N ILE A 292 4.26 -18.61 13.95
CA ILE A 292 4.85 -17.87 12.83
C ILE A 292 3.83 -17.78 11.71
N ILE A 293 3.45 -16.55 11.39
CA ILE A 293 2.44 -16.26 10.38
C ILE A 293 3.14 -15.75 9.13
N ILE A 294 2.95 -16.45 8.01
CA ILE A 294 3.42 -15.97 6.71
C ILE A 294 2.22 -15.38 5.98
N SER A 295 2.33 -14.12 5.56
CA SER A 295 1.21 -13.41 4.96
C SER A 295 1.54 -12.75 3.64
N TRP A 296 0.53 -12.73 2.76
CA TRP A 296 0.64 -12.09 1.45
C TRP A 296 -0.34 -10.95 1.32
N SER A 297 0.14 -9.84 0.74
CA SER A 297 -0.80 -8.90 0.13
C SER A 297 -1.36 -9.52 -1.14
N VAL A 298 -2.68 -9.46 -1.31
CA VAL A 298 -3.38 -10.03 -2.46
C VAL A 298 -4.28 -8.98 -3.12
N ASN A 299 -4.29 -9.00 -4.45
CA ASN A 299 -5.13 -8.15 -5.29
C ASN A 299 -5.51 -8.95 -6.54
N PRO A 300 -6.59 -8.61 -7.26
CA PRO A 300 -6.84 -9.15 -8.57
C PRO A 300 -5.65 -8.96 -9.50
N GLN A 301 -5.39 -9.98 -10.32
CA GLN A 301 -4.24 -10.01 -11.22
C GLN A 301 -4.16 -8.77 -12.12
N LYS A 302 -5.31 -8.27 -12.61
CA LYS A 302 -5.42 -7.02 -13.38
C LYS A 302 -4.86 -5.79 -12.64
N ILE A 303 -5.07 -5.70 -11.32
CA ILE A 303 -4.52 -4.61 -10.50
C ILE A 303 -3.01 -4.82 -10.29
N ILE A 304 -2.57 -6.05 -10.09
CA ILE A 304 -1.14 -6.34 -9.92
C ILE A 304 -0.35 -5.93 -11.18
N GLU A 305 -0.87 -6.25 -12.36
CA GLU A 305 -0.23 -5.93 -13.65
C GLU A 305 -0.06 -4.43 -13.88
N THR A 306 -1.00 -3.60 -13.44
CA THR A 306 -0.93 -2.14 -13.66
C THR A 306 -0.30 -1.38 -12.50
N GLU A 307 -0.50 -1.86 -11.27
CA GLU A 307 -0.17 -1.10 -10.05
C GLU A 307 0.92 -1.71 -9.18
N GLU A 308 1.27 -3.00 -9.31
CA GLU A 308 2.24 -3.69 -8.45
C GLU A 308 3.50 -4.11 -9.21
N LEU A 309 4.14 -3.13 -9.84
CA LEU A 309 5.34 -3.36 -10.65
C LEU A 309 6.43 -4.08 -9.86
N CYS A 310 7.10 -5.01 -10.54
CA CYS A 310 8.18 -5.85 -10.02
C CYS A 310 7.77 -6.88 -8.95
N CYS A 311 6.49 -6.96 -8.55
CA CYS A 311 6.01 -7.97 -7.58
C CYS A 311 5.72 -9.33 -8.26
N ALA A 312 5.47 -10.37 -7.45
CA ALA A 312 4.91 -11.64 -7.93
C ALA A 312 3.44 -11.49 -8.31
N SER A 313 2.95 -12.31 -9.23
CA SER A 313 1.52 -12.43 -9.59
C SER A 313 0.70 -12.99 -8.42
N VAL A 314 -0.63 -12.80 -8.45
CA VAL A 314 -1.50 -13.37 -7.41
C VAL A 314 -1.46 -14.90 -7.42
N LYS A 315 -1.29 -15.52 -8.61
CA LYS A 315 -1.18 -16.98 -8.76
C LYS A 315 0.07 -17.52 -8.08
N GLU A 316 1.22 -16.86 -8.25
CA GLU A 316 2.48 -17.20 -7.59
C GLU A 316 2.34 -17.05 -6.06
N ARG A 317 1.79 -15.93 -5.58
CA ARG A 317 1.56 -15.70 -4.14
C ARG A 317 0.69 -16.80 -3.51
N ILE A 318 -0.43 -17.16 -4.14
CA ILE A 318 -1.32 -18.22 -3.65
C ILE A 318 -0.63 -19.58 -3.69
N ASN A 319 0.17 -19.87 -4.72
CA ASN A 319 0.93 -21.11 -4.79
C ASN A 319 1.97 -21.21 -3.67
N CYS A 320 2.70 -20.13 -3.39
CA CYS A 320 3.66 -20.05 -2.30
C CYS A 320 2.96 -20.24 -0.94
N ALA A 321 1.82 -19.57 -0.74
CA ALA A 321 0.98 -19.76 0.45
C ALA A 321 0.54 -21.22 0.63
N LYS A 322 0.12 -21.89 -0.45
CA LYS A 322 -0.25 -23.32 -0.43
C LYS A 322 0.91 -24.22 -0.03
N ILE A 323 2.10 -23.96 -0.57
CA ILE A 323 3.31 -24.73 -0.24
C ILE A 323 3.64 -24.56 1.24
N LEU A 324 3.69 -23.32 1.73
CA LEU A 324 4.04 -23.07 3.13
C LEU A 324 2.95 -23.54 4.11
N GLN A 325 1.68 -23.52 3.71
CA GLN A 325 0.60 -24.11 4.50
C GLN A 325 0.79 -25.62 4.67
N LYS A 326 1.13 -26.34 3.58
CA LYS A 326 1.44 -27.78 3.64
C LYS A 326 2.68 -28.07 4.49
N HIS A 327 3.62 -27.13 4.54
CA HIS A 327 4.84 -27.22 5.36
C HIS A 327 4.58 -26.93 6.85
N GLY A 328 3.35 -26.58 7.23
CA GLY A 328 2.93 -26.37 8.62
C GLY A 328 2.96 -24.91 9.09
N TYR A 329 3.18 -23.95 8.19
CA TYR A 329 3.03 -22.53 8.54
C TYR A 329 1.57 -22.10 8.57
N THR A 330 1.27 -21.20 9.49
CA THR A 330 -0.02 -20.52 9.50
C THR A 330 -0.02 -19.38 8.49
N ILE A 331 -1.08 -19.27 7.69
CA ILE A 331 -1.19 -18.30 6.61
C ILE A 331 -2.16 -17.17 6.98
N ALA A 332 -1.84 -15.95 6.61
CA ALA A 332 -2.77 -14.82 6.63
C ALA A 332 -2.77 -14.07 5.28
N LEU A 333 -3.83 -13.32 4.98
CA LEU A 333 -3.94 -12.56 3.73
C LEU A 333 -4.33 -11.11 3.97
N HIS A 334 -3.82 -10.22 3.12
CA HIS A 334 -4.08 -8.78 3.19
C HIS A 334 -4.63 -8.26 1.87
N PHE A 335 -5.92 -7.90 1.86
CA PHE A 335 -6.50 -7.05 0.82
C PHE A 335 -6.28 -5.59 1.21
N ASP A 336 -5.03 -5.12 1.13
CA ASP A 336 -4.66 -3.75 1.45
C ASP A 336 -3.61 -3.21 0.45
N PRO A 337 -4.00 -2.33 -0.50
CA PRO A 337 -5.32 -1.71 -0.64
C PRO A 337 -6.29 -2.51 -1.53
N VAL A 338 -7.57 -2.51 -1.14
CA VAL A 338 -8.69 -2.73 -2.07
C VAL A 338 -8.87 -1.48 -2.93
N ILE A 339 -8.73 -1.64 -4.24
CA ILE A 339 -8.89 -0.59 -5.24
C ILE A 339 -10.23 -0.75 -5.98
N HIS A 340 -11.01 0.34 -5.99
CA HIS A 340 -12.27 0.43 -6.72
C HIS A 340 -12.04 0.83 -8.17
N LEU A 341 -12.23 -0.12 -9.09
CA LEU A 341 -12.14 0.03 -10.54
C LEU A 341 -13.40 -0.53 -11.24
N PRO A 342 -13.65 -0.20 -12.52
CA PRO A 342 -14.73 -0.83 -13.28
C PRO A 342 -14.65 -2.36 -13.22
N GLY A 343 -15.77 -3.01 -12.86
CA GLY A 343 -15.83 -4.47 -12.72
C GLY A 343 -15.18 -5.06 -11.45
N TRP A 344 -14.79 -4.23 -10.48
CA TRP A 344 -14.07 -4.68 -9.27
C TRP A 344 -14.74 -5.87 -8.56
N LYS A 345 -16.07 -5.88 -8.42
CA LYS A 345 -16.81 -6.96 -7.74
C LYS A 345 -16.48 -8.34 -8.30
N ASN A 346 -16.45 -8.47 -9.63
CA ASN A 346 -16.11 -9.74 -10.29
C ASN A 346 -14.63 -10.07 -10.15
N LEU A 347 -13.74 -9.07 -10.29
CA LEU A 347 -12.30 -9.25 -10.14
C LEU A 347 -11.92 -9.80 -8.75
N TYR A 348 -12.45 -9.21 -7.68
CA TYR A 348 -12.22 -9.71 -6.32
C TYR A 348 -12.91 -11.06 -6.09
N ARG A 349 -14.12 -11.29 -6.63
CA ARG A 349 -14.79 -12.60 -6.53
C ARG A 349 -13.93 -13.72 -7.12
N GLN A 350 -13.37 -13.52 -8.30
CA GLN A 350 -12.51 -14.50 -8.97
C GLN A 350 -11.20 -14.75 -8.20
N THR A 351 -10.65 -13.69 -7.60
CA THR A 351 -9.43 -13.79 -6.79
C THR A 351 -9.70 -14.57 -5.50
N ILE A 352 -10.79 -14.27 -4.79
CA ILE A 352 -11.21 -14.99 -3.58
C ILE A 352 -11.51 -16.46 -3.91
N LYS A 353 -12.20 -16.74 -5.02
CA LYS A 353 -12.40 -18.11 -5.50
C LYS A 353 -11.07 -18.84 -5.69
N SER A 354 -10.11 -18.23 -6.39
CA SER A 354 -8.78 -18.81 -6.63
C SER A 354 -7.99 -19.08 -5.34
N ILE A 355 -8.18 -18.25 -4.31
CA ILE A 355 -7.59 -18.43 -2.98
C ILE A 355 -8.15 -19.71 -2.35
N TYR A 356 -9.48 -19.84 -2.27
CA TYR A 356 -10.15 -20.96 -1.61
C TYR A 356 -10.12 -22.28 -2.41
N GLU A 357 -9.85 -22.23 -3.71
CA GLU A 357 -9.52 -23.43 -4.50
C GLU A 357 -8.16 -24.04 -4.13
N LYS A 358 -7.28 -23.29 -3.45
CA LYS A 358 -5.89 -23.69 -3.20
C LYS A 358 -5.51 -23.75 -1.73
N LEU A 359 -6.05 -22.86 -0.89
CA LEU A 359 -5.74 -22.75 0.52
C LEU A 359 -6.83 -23.40 1.36
N CYS A 360 -6.43 -24.02 2.46
CA CYS A 360 -7.34 -24.66 3.40
C CYS A 360 -7.67 -23.70 4.56
N PRO A 361 -8.93 -23.39 4.84
CA PRO A 361 -9.32 -22.63 6.02
C PRO A 361 -9.30 -23.49 7.32
N PRO A 362 -9.27 -22.89 8.52
CA PRO A 362 -9.16 -21.44 8.74
C PRO A 362 -7.73 -20.93 8.50
N LEU A 363 -7.65 -19.72 7.95
CA LEU A 363 -6.44 -18.90 7.95
C LEU A 363 -6.32 -18.18 9.30
N ALA A 364 -5.13 -17.67 9.64
CA ALA A 364 -4.96 -16.89 10.87
C ALA A 364 -5.86 -15.64 10.88
N TRP A 365 -5.84 -14.88 9.78
CA TRP A 365 -6.77 -13.78 9.55
C TRP A 365 -6.76 -13.34 8.08
N ILE A 366 -7.79 -12.59 7.71
CA ILE A 366 -7.81 -11.76 6.51
C ILE A 366 -8.01 -10.31 6.92
N SER A 367 -7.10 -9.41 6.54
CA SER A 367 -7.29 -7.97 6.75
C SER A 367 -7.75 -7.30 5.46
N ILE A 368 -8.68 -6.35 5.56
CA ILE A 368 -9.19 -5.60 4.40
C ILE A 368 -9.04 -4.10 4.67
N GLY A 369 -8.40 -3.37 3.78
CA GLY A 369 -8.32 -1.91 3.84
C GLY A 369 -8.47 -1.32 2.45
N THR A 370 -9.32 -0.30 2.27
CA THR A 370 -9.39 0.39 0.97
C THR A 370 -8.18 1.28 0.72
N LEU A 371 -7.94 1.61 -0.56
CA LEU A 371 -6.96 2.62 -0.96
C LEU A 371 -7.10 3.89 -0.12
N ARG A 372 -5.98 4.29 0.50
CA ARG A 372 -5.86 5.50 1.30
C ARG A 372 -4.47 6.10 1.12
N SER A 373 -4.36 7.42 1.09
CA SER A 373 -3.07 8.08 0.96
C SER A 373 -3.11 9.49 1.52
N ASN A 374 -1.95 10.09 1.81
CA ASN A 374 -1.90 11.54 1.88
C ASN A 374 -2.00 12.13 0.46
N ARG A 375 -2.17 13.45 0.39
CA ARG A 375 -2.37 14.20 -0.86
C ARG A 375 -1.15 14.12 -1.78
N GLU A 376 0.04 14.12 -1.19
CA GLU A 376 1.33 14.15 -1.88
C GLU A 376 1.54 12.90 -2.72
N LEU A 377 1.04 11.74 -2.27
CA LEU A 377 1.17 10.49 -3.01
C LEU A 377 0.44 10.53 -4.35
N LYS A 378 -0.68 11.27 -4.47
CA LYS A 378 -1.36 11.48 -5.76
C LYS A 378 -0.44 12.20 -6.75
N ILE A 379 0.28 13.21 -6.29
CA ILE A 379 1.23 13.97 -7.13
C ILE A 379 2.40 13.08 -7.55
N ILE A 380 2.97 12.32 -6.60
CA ILE A 380 4.06 11.38 -6.89
C ILE A 380 3.59 10.30 -7.89
N ASN A 381 2.36 9.79 -7.73
CA ASN A 381 1.77 8.81 -8.63
C ASN A 381 1.64 9.36 -10.05
N GLU A 382 1.07 10.55 -10.24
CA GLU A 382 0.91 11.15 -11.57
C GLU A 382 2.26 11.45 -12.25
N LEU A 383 3.27 11.84 -11.46
CA LEU A 383 4.63 12.10 -11.96
C LEU A 383 5.35 10.81 -12.37
N ARG A 384 5.19 9.72 -11.61
CA ARG A 384 5.94 8.47 -11.79
C ARG A 384 5.17 7.40 -12.56
N PHE A 385 3.85 7.44 -12.60
CA PHE A 385 3.00 6.38 -13.15
C PHE A 385 1.88 7.00 -14.01
N PRO A 386 2.21 7.60 -15.16
CA PRO A 386 1.23 8.32 -15.98
C PRO A 386 0.06 7.46 -16.51
N ARG A 387 0.19 6.13 -16.47
CA ARG A 387 -0.87 5.19 -16.86
C ARG A 387 -1.78 4.78 -15.69
N SER A 388 -1.40 5.09 -14.44
CA SER A 388 -2.19 4.77 -13.26
C SER A 388 -3.29 5.82 -13.09
N SER A 389 -4.53 5.35 -12.92
CA SER A 389 -5.70 6.20 -12.66
C SER A 389 -6.33 5.94 -11.28
N ILE A 390 -5.66 5.19 -10.41
CA ILE A 390 -6.23 4.78 -9.11
C ILE A 390 -6.58 5.96 -8.20
N PHE A 391 -5.87 7.10 -8.33
CA PHE A 391 -6.17 8.33 -7.60
C PHE A 391 -7.19 9.23 -8.30
N HIS A 392 -7.65 8.83 -9.49
CA HIS A 392 -8.75 9.44 -10.22
C HIS A 392 -10.08 8.75 -9.90
N GLY A 393 -10.11 7.73 -9.04
CA GLY A 393 -11.35 7.23 -8.45
C GLY A 393 -12.04 8.26 -7.54
N GLU A 394 -13.20 7.94 -6.98
CA GLU A 394 -13.92 8.83 -6.04
C GLU A 394 -13.19 8.92 -4.70
N LEU A 395 -12.09 9.67 -4.66
CA LEU A 395 -11.32 9.91 -3.45
C LEU A 395 -11.57 11.32 -2.95
N LEU A 396 -12.02 11.41 -1.70
CA LEU A 396 -12.23 12.65 -0.97
C LEU A 396 -11.30 12.71 0.23
N MET A 397 -10.96 13.92 0.62
CA MET A 397 -10.23 14.17 1.86
C MET A 397 -11.14 13.86 3.04
N ALA A 398 -10.72 12.89 3.85
CA ALA A 398 -11.35 12.53 5.10
C ALA A 398 -10.76 13.35 6.27
N GLU A 399 -11.38 13.21 7.45
CA GLU A 399 -11.01 13.91 8.69
C GLU A 399 -9.57 13.61 9.15
N ASP A 400 -9.05 12.43 8.83
CA ASP A 400 -7.67 12.01 9.09
C ASP A 400 -6.65 12.65 8.13
N ARG A 401 -7.10 13.57 7.27
CA ARG A 401 -6.33 14.23 6.20
C ARG A 401 -5.76 13.24 5.18
N LYS A 402 -6.39 12.08 5.00
CA LYS A 402 -6.10 11.15 3.90
C LYS A 402 -7.17 11.23 2.82
N LEU A 403 -6.77 10.99 1.58
CA LEU A 403 -7.65 10.66 0.47
C LEU A 403 -8.23 9.27 0.71
N ARG A 404 -9.56 9.15 0.70
CA ARG A 404 -10.31 7.89 0.89
C ARG A 404 -11.54 7.87 0.01
N TYR A 405 -12.03 6.66 -0.29
CA TYR A 405 -13.37 6.53 -0.87
C TYR A 405 -14.44 7.04 0.11
N PRO A 406 -15.56 7.62 -0.37
CA PRO A 406 -16.72 7.93 0.44
C PRO A 406 -17.16 6.76 1.32
N GLU A 407 -17.69 7.04 2.50
CA GLU A 407 -18.03 6.01 3.50
C GLU A 407 -18.99 4.96 2.94
N PHE A 408 -20.05 5.37 2.23
CA PHE A 408 -20.98 4.43 1.60
C PHE A 408 -20.29 3.46 0.63
N LEU A 409 -19.27 3.94 -0.11
CA LEU A 409 -18.56 3.13 -1.09
C LEU A 409 -17.61 2.17 -0.40
N ARG A 410 -16.95 2.59 0.68
CA ARG A 410 -16.14 1.71 1.53
C ARG A 410 -16.99 0.60 2.15
N ILE A 411 -18.17 0.94 2.68
CA ILE A 411 -19.12 -0.05 3.22
C ILE A 411 -19.53 -1.05 2.13
N GLU A 412 -19.87 -0.59 0.92
CA GLU A 412 -20.20 -1.48 -0.21
C GLU A 412 -19.03 -2.43 -0.54
N ILE A 413 -17.81 -1.89 -0.60
CA ILE A 413 -16.59 -2.65 -0.86
C ILE A 413 -16.38 -3.73 0.20
N TYR A 414 -16.42 -3.35 1.47
CA TYR A 414 -16.19 -4.27 2.58
C TYR A 414 -17.28 -5.34 2.65
N LYS A 415 -18.56 -4.98 2.56
CA LYS A 415 -19.66 -5.96 2.54
C LYS A 415 -19.46 -6.97 1.42
N HIS A 416 -19.20 -6.52 0.20
CA HIS A 416 -18.99 -7.42 -0.94
C HIS A 416 -17.82 -8.39 -0.72
N ILE A 417 -16.67 -7.91 -0.27
CA ILE A 417 -15.48 -8.75 -0.04
C ILE A 417 -15.72 -9.72 1.12
N VAL A 418 -16.24 -9.23 2.25
CA VAL A 418 -16.52 -10.04 3.44
C VAL A 418 -17.56 -11.12 3.14
N ASP A 419 -18.67 -10.77 2.51
CA ASP A 419 -19.72 -11.72 2.14
C ASP A 419 -19.19 -12.79 1.17
N THR A 420 -18.37 -12.37 0.20
CA THR A 420 -17.74 -13.32 -0.73
C THR A 420 -16.80 -14.27 0.01
N ILE A 421 -15.93 -13.77 0.89
CA ILE A 421 -15.04 -14.62 1.71
C ILE A 421 -15.86 -15.57 2.59
N LYS A 422 -16.84 -15.04 3.32
CA LYS A 422 -17.70 -15.82 4.21
C LYS A 422 -18.56 -16.83 3.46
N SER A 423 -18.77 -16.71 2.16
CA SER A 423 -19.43 -17.78 1.38
C SER A 423 -18.58 -19.05 1.25
N TYR A 424 -17.25 -18.93 1.34
CA TYR A 424 -16.32 -20.07 1.33
C TYR A 424 -15.88 -20.50 2.73
N ASP A 425 -15.78 -19.55 3.67
CA ASP A 425 -15.15 -19.80 4.97
C ASP A 425 -15.75 -18.95 6.08
N LYS A 426 -16.45 -19.61 7.00
CA LYS A 426 -17.09 -18.96 8.14
C LYS A 426 -16.12 -18.72 9.30
N LYS A 427 -15.03 -19.49 9.40
CA LYS A 427 -14.18 -19.59 10.59
C LYS A 427 -13.03 -18.58 10.59
N THR A 428 -12.45 -18.26 9.42
CA THR A 428 -11.33 -17.30 9.37
C THR A 428 -11.76 -15.94 9.92
N PRO A 429 -11.01 -15.38 10.88
CA PRO A 429 -11.23 -14.02 11.37
C PRO A 429 -10.98 -12.98 10.27
N ILE A 430 -11.86 -12.00 10.16
CA ILE A 430 -11.74 -10.90 9.19
C ILE A 430 -11.79 -9.58 9.95
N TYR A 431 -10.88 -8.66 9.64
CA TYR A 431 -10.87 -7.32 10.25
C TYR A 431 -10.61 -6.24 9.22
N LEU A 432 -11.05 -5.00 9.52
CA LEU A 432 -10.80 -3.84 8.66
C LEU A 432 -9.56 -3.07 9.14
N CYS A 433 -8.63 -2.79 8.22
CA CYS A 433 -7.40 -2.06 8.52
C CYS A 433 -7.61 -0.55 8.39
N MET A 434 -7.22 0.20 9.44
CA MET A 434 -7.31 1.67 9.48
C MET A 434 -8.71 2.18 9.11
N GLU A 435 -9.74 1.59 9.73
CA GLU A 435 -11.16 1.89 9.52
C GLU A 435 -11.86 2.39 10.79
N LYS A 436 -12.85 3.28 10.65
CA LYS A 436 -13.64 3.87 11.74
C LYS A 436 -14.60 2.86 12.35
N THR A 437 -14.83 2.95 13.65
CA THR A 437 -15.74 2.06 14.40
C THR A 437 -17.15 2.01 13.82
N ASP A 438 -17.68 3.13 13.32
CA ASP A 438 -19.04 3.13 12.77
C ASP A 438 -19.14 2.37 11.44
N ILE A 439 -18.09 2.38 10.62
CA ILE A 439 -18.04 1.54 9.41
C ILE A 439 -17.88 0.06 9.76
N TRP A 440 -17.17 -0.25 10.85
CA TRP A 440 -17.11 -1.63 11.35
C TRP A 440 -18.50 -2.16 11.75
N LYS A 441 -19.33 -1.35 12.42
CA LYS A 441 -20.71 -1.74 12.81
C LYS A 441 -21.60 -2.07 11.61
N GLU A 442 -21.33 -1.45 10.46
CA GLU A 442 -22.09 -1.67 9.23
C GLU A 442 -21.78 -3.01 8.55
N VAL A 443 -20.65 -3.65 8.85
CA VAL A 443 -20.18 -4.86 8.14
C VAL A 443 -20.25 -6.07 9.06
N LYS A 444 -21.16 -6.99 8.77
CA LYS A 444 -21.35 -8.22 9.55
C LYS A 444 -20.18 -9.21 9.33
N GLY A 445 -19.90 -10.04 10.35
CA GLY A 445 -18.91 -11.11 10.25
C GLY A 445 -17.45 -10.67 10.44
N LEU A 446 -17.23 -9.41 10.84
CA LEU A 446 -15.94 -8.93 11.31
C LEU A 446 -15.67 -9.40 12.74
N VAL A 447 -14.39 -9.59 13.05
CA VAL A 447 -13.91 -9.96 14.37
C VAL A 447 -13.03 -8.81 14.89
N PRO A 448 -13.33 -8.24 16.07
CA PRO A 448 -12.47 -7.26 16.71
C PRO A 448 -11.04 -7.80 16.86
N PHE A 449 -10.07 -6.91 16.70
CA PHE A 449 -8.67 -7.31 16.70
C PHE A 449 -8.24 -8.05 17.98
N TYR A 450 -8.67 -7.58 19.15
CA TYR A 450 -8.33 -8.18 20.44
C TYR A 450 -8.77 -9.64 20.55
N ASP A 451 -9.88 -9.99 19.90
CA ASP A 451 -10.42 -11.36 19.90
C ASP A 451 -9.57 -12.29 19.01
N ILE A 452 -8.96 -11.75 17.94
CA ILE A 452 -8.05 -12.50 17.06
C ILE A 452 -6.77 -12.86 17.81
N GLU A 453 -6.18 -11.90 18.52
CA GLU A 453 -5.00 -12.15 19.36
C GLU A 453 -5.31 -13.21 20.42
N GLY A 454 -6.38 -13.01 21.19
CA GLY A 454 -6.76 -13.96 22.25
C GLY A 454 -7.01 -15.38 21.72
N SER A 455 -7.73 -15.51 20.61
CA SER A 455 -8.10 -16.83 20.06
C SER A 455 -6.89 -17.62 19.55
N LEU A 456 -6.03 -16.99 18.74
CA LEU A 456 -4.88 -17.67 18.14
C LEU A 456 -3.79 -17.99 19.17
N ILE A 457 -3.60 -17.12 20.14
CA ILE A 457 -2.62 -17.35 21.20
C ILE A 457 -3.12 -18.46 22.12
N ASN A 458 -4.38 -18.45 22.53
CA ASN A 458 -4.94 -19.54 23.34
C ASN A 458 -4.87 -20.89 22.62
N ALA A 459 -5.14 -20.93 21.31
CA ALA A 459 -5.00 -22.15 20.52
C ALA A 459 -3.55 -22.69 20.48
N ASN A 460 -2.56 -21.81 20.57
CA ASN A 460 -1.15 -22.17 20.53
C ASN A 460 -0.53 -22.42 21.92
N LYS A 461 -1.25 -22.18 23.03
CA LYS A 461 -0.71 -22.34 24.40
C LYS A 461 -0.15 -23.74 24.68
N HIS A 462 -0.76 -24.79 24.13
CA HIS A 462 -0.32 -26.18 24.32
C HIS A 462 0.92 -26.55 23.49
N LEU A 463 1.35 -25.68 22.58
CA LEU A 463 2.49 -25.88 21.68
C LEU A 463 3.70 -25.02 22.06
N LEU A 464 3.54 -24.19 23.10
CA LEU A 464 4.61 -23.42 23.70
C LEU A 464 5.14 -24.21 24.91
N PRO A 465 6.47 -24.25 25.12
CA PRO A 465 7.10 -25.02 26.19
C PRO A 465 6.72 -24.52 27.59
#